data_AF-A0AAW8AQW6-F1
#
_entry.id   AF-A0AAW8AQW6-F1
#
_cell.length_a   1.000
_cell.length_b   1.000
_cell.length_c   1.000
_cell.angle_alpha   90.00
_cell.angle_beta   90.00
_cell.angle_gamma   90.00
#
_symmetry.space_group_name_H-M   'P 1'
#
loop_
_entity.id
_entity.type
_entity.pdbx_description
1 polymer ?
#
loop_
_entity_poly.entity_id
_entity_poly.type
_entity_poly.pdbx_seq_one_letter_code
_entity_poly.pdbx_strand_id
1 'polypeptide(L)'
;KDDLYLSSEQMKTCIHGDQVLAQPLGADRKGRREARIVRVLVPKTSQIVGRYFTDAGVGFVVPDDSRLSFDILIPPEDIMGAR
;
A
#
# COMPACT_ATOMS: atom_id res chain seq x y z
N LYS A 1 14.38 -17.91 8.63
CA LYS A 1 13.76 -16.58 8.87
C LYS A 1 12.28 -16.82 8.61
N ASP A 2 11.44 -16.69 9.63
CA ASP A 2 10.03 -17.05 9.51
C ASP A 2 9.24 -15.82 9.08
N ASP A 3 8.90 -15.77 7.80
CA ASP A 3 8.04 -14.72 7.28
C ASP A 3 6.59 -14.96 7.75
N LEU A 4 5.92 -13.88 8.14
CA LEU A 4 4.52 -13.90 8.52
C LEU A 4 3.66 -13.42 7.35
N TYR A 5 2.55 -14.07 7.14
CA TYR A 5 1.59 -13.70 6.11
C TYR A 5 0.72 -12.53 6.57
N LEU A 6 0.64 -11.49 5.75
CA LEU A 6 -0.32 -10.41 5.90
C LEU A 6 -1.48 -10.64 4.93
N SER A 7 -2.71 -10.64 5.45
CA SER A 7 -3.91 -10.72 4.62
C SER A 7 -4.12 -9.44 3.83
N SER A 8 -4.92 -9.51 2.75
CA SER A 8 -5.27 -8.33 1.95
C SER A 8 -5.90 -7.21 2.78
N GLU A 9 -6.62 -7.56 3.85
CA GLU A 9 -7.20 -6.57 4.77
C GLU A 9 -6.12 -5.84 5.58
N GLN A 10 -5.10 -6.56 6.06
CA GLN A 10 -3.98 -5.93 6.78
C GLN A 10 -3.17 -5.03 5.84
N MET A 11 -2.96 -5.47 4.61
CA MET A 11 -2.23 -4.70 3.59
C MET A 11 -2.91 -3.38 3.19
N LYS A 12 -4.18 -3.14 3.52
CA LYS A 12 -4.83 -1.83 3.31
C LYS A 12 -4.31 -0.75 4.27
N THR A 13 -3.67 -1.15 5.37
CA THR A 13 -3.24 -0.24 6.45
C THR A 13 -1.77 0.15 6.37
N CYS A 14 -1.02 -0.39 5.40
CA CYS A 14 0.39 -0.14 5.21
C CYS A 14 0.75 -0.18 3.73
N ILE A 15 1.88 0.43 3.38
CA ILE A 15 2.43 0.36 2.03
C ILE A 15 3.71 -0.47 2.02
N HIS A 16 4.07 -0.97 0.83
CA HIS A 16 5.30 -1.75 0.68
C HIS A 16 6.54 -0.91 1.05
N GLY A 17 7.24 -1.36 2.09
CA GLY A 17 8.45 -0.74 2.62
C GLY A 17 8.25 0.02 3.93
N ASP A 18 7.02 0.07 4.46
CA ASP A 18 6.79 0.52 5.84
C ASP A 18 7.48 -0.40 6.85
N GLN A 19 7.98 0.19 7.93
CA GLN A 19 8.37 -0.56 9.11
C GLN A 19 7.21 -0.57 10.09
N VAL A 20 6.73 -1.75 10.43
CA VAL A 20 5.51 -1.93 11.23
C VAL A 20 5.76 -2.77 12.47
N LEU A 21 4.99 -2.49 13.52
CA LEU A 21 4.83 -3.41 14.64
C LEU A 21 3.72 -4.38 14.29
N ALA A 22 4.07 -5.65 14.13
CA ALA A 22 3.13 -6.72 13.83
C ALA A 22 2.98 -7.67 15.02
N GLN A 23 1.76 -8.15 15.26
CA GLN A 23 1.49 -9.21 16.22
C GLN A 23 1.26 -10.53 15.45
N PRO A 24 2.07 -11.56 15.71
CA PRO A 24 1.85 -12.89 15.16
C PRO A 24 0.49 -13.44 15.61
N LEU A 25 -0.18 -14.11 14.68
CA LEU A 25 -1.43 -14.84 14.91
C LEU A 25 -1.19 -16.34 14.73
N GLY A 26 -2.26 -17.12 14.85
CA GLY A 26 -2.26 -18.54 14.49
C GLY A 26 -2.03 -18.76 13.00
N ALA A 27 -2.04 -20.03 12.60
CA ALA A 27 -2.01 -20.39 11.19
C ALA A 27 -3.37 -20.16 10.53
N ASP A 28 -3.37 -19.68 9.29
CA ASP A 28 -4.57 -19.62 8.46
C ASP A 28 -5.03 -21.03 8.05
N ARG A 29 -6.14 -21.10 7.30
CA ARG A 29 -6.67 -22.37 6.74
C ARG A 29 -5.67 -23.11 5.83
N LYS A 30 -4.61 -22.44 5.36
CA LYS A 30 -3.56 -22.99 4.48
C LYS A 30 -2.28 -23.31 5.27
N GLY A 31 -2.28 -23.22 6.59
CA GLY A 31 -1.13 -23.49 7.44
C GLY A 31 -0.08 -22.37 7.51
N ARG A 32 -0.35 -21.20 6.92
CA ARG A 32 0.57 -20.06 6.94
C ARG A 32 0.40 -19.27 8.23
N ARG A 33 1.49 -18.95 8.91
CA ARG A 33 1.45 -18.12 10.12
C ARG A 33 1.07 -16.69 9.74
N GLU A 34 -0.07 -16.22 10.22
CA GLU A 34 -0.54 -14.86 9.91
C GLU A 34 0.06 -13.84 10.89
N ALA A 35 -0.04 -12.57 10.52
CA ALA A 35 0.17 -11.45 11.42
C ALA A 35 -0.89 -10.38 11.22
N ARG A 36 -1.17 -9.63 12.29
CA ARG A 36 -1.90 -8.36 12.22
C ARG A 36 -0.98 -7.19 12.48
N ILE A 37 -1.17 -6.10 11.75
CA ILE A 37 -0.48 -4.83 11.97
C ILE A 37 -1.11 -4.16 13.18
N VAL A 38 -0.29 -3.81 14.16
CA VAL A 38 -0.71 -3.05 15.34
C VAL A 38 -0.58 -1.56 15.06
N ARG A 39 0.55 -1.14 14.47
CA ARG A 39 0.79 0.24 14.03
C ARG A 39 1.99 0.31 13.09
N VAL A 40 2.02 1.35 12.26
CA VAL A 40 3.21 1.75 11.48
C VAL A 40 4.17 2.51 12.39
N LEU A 41 5.43 2.09 12.43
CA LEU A 41 6.49 2.75 13.21
C LEU A 41 7.23 3.79 12.36
N VAL A 42 7.57 3.41 11.13
CA VAL A 42 8.24 4.30 10.17
C VAL A 42 7.53 4.14 8.82
N PRO A 43 6.75 5.15 8.39
CA PRO A 43 6.16 5.14 7.07
C PRO A 43 7.23 5.36 6.01
N LYS A 44 7.08 4.72 4.85
CA LYS A 44 7.96 4.95 3.71
C LYS A 44 7.63 6.30 3.07
N THR A 45 8.59 7.22 3.07
CA THR A 45 8.44 8.57 2.51
C THR A 45 9.12 8.75 1.15
N SER A 46 9.38 7.66 0.43
CA SER A 46 9.99 7.72 -0.90
C SER A 46 8.99 8.24 -1.93
N GLN A 47 9.46 9.05 -2.88
CA GLN A 47 8.67 9.42 -4.05
C GLN A 47 8.17 8.17 -4.78
N ILE A 48 6.91 8.21 -5.22
CA ILE A 48 6.27 7.14 -5.99
C ILE A 48 6.23 7.60 -7.44
N VAL A 49 6.80 6.79 -8.33
CA VAL A 49 6.72 6.99 -9.78
C VAL A 49 5.51 6.22 -10.30
N GLY A 50 4.75 6.85 -11.19
CA GLY A 50 3.58 6.24 -11.80
C GLY A 50 3.08 7.04 -12.99
N ARG A 51 2.01 6.54 -13.59
CA ARG A 51 1.36 7.17 -14.75
C ARG A 51 0.09 7.88 -14.31
N TYR A 52 -0.06 9.11 -14.75
CA TYR A 52 -1.25 9.91 -14.50
C TYR A 52 -2.35 9.55 -15.49
N PHE A 53 -3.59 9.47 -14.99
CA PHE A 53 -4.79 9.26 -15.77
C PHE A 53 -5.90 10.19 -15.25
N THR A 54 -6.85 10.46 -16.12
CA THR A 54 -8.08 11.16 -15.78
C THR A 54 -9.27 10.30 -16.18
N ASP A 55 -10.16 10.01 -15.25
CA ASP A 55 -11.43 9.34 -15.53
C ASP A 55 -12.57 10.09 -14.84
N ALA A 56 -13.68 10.30 -15.55
CA ALA A 56 -14.86 11.03 -15.07
C ALA A 56 -14.57 12.38 -14.38
N GLY A 57 -13.50 13.08 -14.74
CA GLY A 57 -13.08 14.35 -14.13
C GLY A 57 -12.26 14.22 -12.84
N VAL A 58 -11.90 13.00 -12.44
CA VAL A 58 -11.01 12.70 -11.31
C VAL A 58 -9.63 12.31 -11.84
N GLY A 59 -8.60 12.99 -11.35
CA GLY A 59 -7.21 12.65 -11.62
C GLY A 59 -6.69 11.59 -10.66
N PHE A 60 -5.93 10.61 -11.17
CA PHE A 60 -5.26 9.64 -10.33
C PHE A 60 -3.95 9.16 -10.96
N VAL A 61 -3.04 8.65 -10.13
CA VAL A 61 -1.77 8.06 -10.54
C VAL A 61 -1.79 6.57 -10.24
N VAL A 62 -1.51 5.76 -11.26
CA VAL A 62 -1.24 4.33 -11.12
C VAL A 62 0.26 4.14 -10.90
N PRO A 63 0.72 3.61 -9.74
CA PRO A 63 2.14 3.38 -9.48
C PRO A 63 2.74 2.36 -10.45
N ASP A 64 3.99 2.58 -10.88
CA ASP A 64 4.73 1.61 -11.71
C ASP A 64 5.18 0.38 -10.89
N ASP A 65 5.34 0.54 -9.57
CA ASP A 65 5.66 -0.56 -8.65
C ASP A 65 4.41 -1.36 -8.30
N SER A 66 4.30 -2.58 -8.84
CA SER A 66 3.14 -3.48 -8.65
C SER A 66 2.90 -3.91 -7.20
N ARG A 67 3.84 -3.64 -6.28
CA ARG A 67 3.66 -3.86 -4.83
C ARG A 67 2.77 -2.79 -4.19
N LEU A 68 2.55 -1.66 -4.87
CA LEU A 68 1.60 -0.62 -4.50
C LEU A 68 0.29 -0.86 -5.25
N SER A 69 -0.54 -1.75 -4.70
CA SER A 69 -1.79 -2.19 -5.34
C SER A 69 -2.96 -1.23 -5.11
N PHE A 70 -2.75 0.07 -5.30
CA PHE A 70 -3.76 1.10 -5.14
C PHE A 70 -3.48 2.29 -6.05
N ASP A 71 -4.54 2.96 -6.46
CA ASP A 71 -4.46 4.21 -7.21
C ASP A 71 -4.33 5.40 -6.25
N ILE A 72 -3.53 6.38 -6.63
CA ILE A 72 -3.29 7.59 -5.84
C ILE A 72 -4.13 8.72 -6.43
N LEU A 73 -5.21 9.10 -5.74
CA LEU A 73 -6.06 10.21 -6.18
C LEU A 73 -5.30 11.54 -6.10
N ILE A 74 -5.38 12.33 -7.17
CA ILE A 74 -4.77 13.65 -7.28
C ILE A 74 -5.88 14.70 -7.33
N PRO A 75 -5.97 15.60 -6.33
CA PRO A 75 -6.90 16.71 -6.35
C PRO A 75 -6.72 17.63 -7.57
N PRO A 76 -7.78 18.25 -8.11
CA PRO A 76 -7.69 19.14 -9.28
C PRO A 76 -6.66 20.28 -9.13
N GLU A 77 -6.49 20.80 -7.92
CA GLU A 77 -5.53 21.84 -7.57
C GLU A 77 -4.06 21.40 -7.65
N ASP A 78 -3.79 20.10 -7.56
CA ASP A 78 -2.46 19.51 -7.49
C ASP A 78 -2.01 18.83 -8.80
N ILE A 79 -2.81 18.94 -9.87
CA ILE A 79 -2.51 18.31 -11.18
C ILE A 79 -1.19 18.86 -11.78
N MET A 80 -0.83 20.11 -11.48
CA MET A 80 0.39 20.77 -11.97
C MET A 80 0.64 20.62 -13.48
N GLY A 81 -0.42 20.55 -14.29
CA GLY A 81 -0.35 20.41 -15.75
C GLY A 81 -0.07 18.99 -16.27
N ALA A 82 -0.16 17.97 -15.41
CA ALA A 82 -0.11 16.57 -15.83
C ALA A 82 -1.29 16.24 -16.77
N ARG A 83 -1.00 15.44 -17.81
CA ARG A 83 -1.95 15.03 -18.86
C ARG A 83 -1.58 13.67 -19.43
#